data_AF-A0A3D0CFH5-F1
#
_entry.id   AF-A0A3D0CFH5-F1
#
_cell.length_a   1.000
_cell.length_b   1.000
_cell.length_c   1.000
_cell.angle_alpha   90.00
_cell.angle_beta   90.00
_cell.angle_gamma   90.00
#
_symmetry.space_group_name_H-M   'P 1'
#
loop_
_entity.id
_entity.type
_entity.pdbx_description
1 polymer ?
#
loop_
_entity_poly.entity_id
_entity_poly.type
_entity_poly.pdbx_seq_one_letter_code
_entity_poly.pdbx_strand_id
1 'polypeptide(L)'
;SAGKNDVDNVIGVTFSMPLNIRNDYQANAKAENQQAIAAEASFRSVMRKQKYLIQASTASLISNKKYLGRWQQLMQGRGEHSAQLLQKQWQVGDLNTSDYLLALQQRAEGLYAGIELQAQFKISEVQWLLDVGQLNVATKLLN
;
A
#
# COMPACT_ATOMS: atom_id res chain seq x y z
N SER A 1 73.11 28.10 -47.63
CA SER A 1 71.68 28.23 -47.32
C SER A 1 71.02 26.88 -47.26
N ALA A 2 70.08 26.74 -46.32
CA ALA A 2 69.09 25.67 -46.12
C ALA A 2 69.68 24.29 -45.71
N GLY A 3 69.35 23.68 -44.57
CA GLY A 3 68.14 23.79 -43.75
C GLY A 3 67.15 22.69 -44.16
N LYS A 4 67.13 21.58 -43.43
CA LYS A 4 66.00 20.64 -43.43
C LYS A 4 65.92 19.97 -42.06
N ASN A 5 65.08 20.55 -41.21
CA ASN A 5 64.71 19.96 -39.93
C ASN A 5 63.83 18.75 -40.25
N ASP A 6 64.35 17.56 -39.98
CA ASP A 6 63.56 16.34 -40.03
C ASP A 6 62.66 16.34 -38.78
N VAL A 7 61.35 16.37 -39.01
CA VAL A 7 60.34 16.49 -37.96
C VAL A 7 60.02 15.07 -37.52
N ASP A 8 60.72 14.59 -36.50
CA ASP A 8 60.44 13.27 -35.91
C ASP A 8 59.04 13.28 -35.28
N ASN A 9 58.10 12.60 -35.93
CA ASN A 9 56.75 12.39 -35.43
C ASN A 9 56.75 11.20 -34.45
N VAL A 10 57.04 11.47 -33.19
CA VAL A 10 57.08 10.45 -32.12
C VAL A 10 55.69 10.31 -31.49
N ILE A 11 55.06 9.16 -31.67
CA ILE A 11 53.84 8.77 -30.95
C ILE A 11 54.28 7.98 -29.70
N GLY A 12 54.15 8.60 -28.53
CA GLY A 12 54.42 7.95 -27.24
C GLY A 12 53.18 7.21 -26.73
N VAL A 13 53.26 5.89 -26.55
CA VAL A 13 52.25 5.09 -25.82
C VAL A 13 52.81 4.80 -24.43
N THR A 14 52.18 5.33 -23.39
CA THR A 14 52.56 5.05 -22.00
C THR A 14 51.72 3.90 -21.46
N PHE A 15 52.36 2.77 -21.17
CA PHE A 15 51.76 1.65 -20.46
C PHE A 15 52.20 1.70 -19.00
N SER A 16 51.26 1.58 -18.06
CA SER A 16 51.55 1.48 -16.63
C SER A 16 50.91 0.21 -16.06
N MET A 17 51.70 -0.55 -15.30
CA MET A 17 51.25 -1.72 -14.56
C MET A 17 51.71 -1.55 -13.09
N PRO A 18 50.79 -1.50 -12.12
CA PRO A 18 51.16 -1.33 -10.72
C PRO A 18 51.89 -2.58 -10.21
N LEU A 19 53.00 -2.39 -9.50
CA LEU A 19 53.71 -3.45 -8.81
C LEU A 19 53.23 -3.53 -7.34
N ASN A 20 52.77 -4.71 -6.92
CA ASN A 20 52.28 -4.95 -5.55
C ASN A 20 53.45 -5.07 -4.57
N ILE A 21 53.99 -3.93 -4.11
CA ILE A 21 55.11 -3.95 -3.16
C ILE A 21 54.59 -4.20 -1.73
N ARG A 22 53.37 -3.71 -1.37
CA ARG A 22 52.76 -3.87 -0.01
C ARG A 22 51.22 -3.80 0.05
N ASN A 23 50.52 -3.67 -1.08
CA ASN A 23 49.05 -3.60 -1.16
C ASN A 23 48.63 -4.58 -2.26
N ASP A 24 47.84 -5.59 -1.93
CA ASP A 24 47.46 -6.69 -2.83
C ASP A 24 46.14 -6.44 -3.56
N TYR A 25 45.58 -5.22 -3.44
CA TYR A 25 44.25 -4.83 -3.94
C TYR A 25 43.09 -5.68 -3.38
N GLN A 26 43.37 -6.67 -2.53
CA GLN A 26 42.36 -7.57 -1.96
C GLN A 26 41.48 -6.82 -0.97
N ALA A 27 42.02 -5.84 -0.24
CA ALA A 27 41.24 -5.00 0.67
C ALA A 27 40.17 -4.18 -0.08
N ASN A 28 40.53 -3.56 -1.20
CA ASN A 28 39.60 -2.80 -2.04
C ASN A 28 38.58 -3.74 -2.70
N ALA A 29 39.02 -4.84 -3.31
CA ALA A 29 38.10 -5.83 -3.91
C ALA A 29 37.13 -6.43 -2.87
N LYS A 30 37.59 -6.67 -1.64
CA LYS A 30 36.76 -7.15 -0.53
C LYS A 30 35.76 -6.09 -0.07
N ALA A 31 36.17 -4.81 0.00
CA ALA A 31 35.28 -3.71 0.35
C ALA A 31 34.16 -3.53 -0.70
N GLU A 32 34.50 -3.54 -1.99
CA GLU A 32 33.53 -3.49 -3.10
C GLU A 32 32.57 -4.69 -3.06
N ASN A 33 33.08 -5.90 -2.80
CA ASN A 33 32.23 -7.09 -2.65
C ASN A 33 31.29 -6.98 -1.44
N GLN A 34 31.76 -6.45 -0.32
CA GLN A 34 30.92 -6.20 0.85
C GLN A 34 29.83 -5.16 0.57
N GLN A 35 30.13 -4.11 -0.20
CA GLN A 35 29.13 -3.13 -0.64
C GLN A 35 28.07 -3.78 -1.52
N ALA A 36 28.46 -4.64 -2.47
CA ALA A 36 27.53 -5.38 -3.31
C ALA A 36 26.61 -6.30 -2.49
N ILE A 37 27.15 -7.05 -1.53
CA ILE A 37 26.38 -7.90 -0.61
C ILE A 37 25.41 -7.06 0.24
N ALA A 38 25.84 -5.90 0.73
CA ALA A 38 24.98 -5.00 1.51
C ALA A 38 23.84 -4.41 0.67
N ALA A 39 24.11 -4.05 -0.59
CA ALA A 39 23.10 -3.58 -1.53
C ALA A 39 22.08 -4.68 -1.84
N GLU A 40 22.54 -5.92 -2.07
CA GLU A 40 21.66 -7.08 -2.27
C GLU A 40 20.80 -7.38 -1.04
N ALA A 41 21.39 -7.36 0.15
CA ALA A 41 20.66 -7.56 1.40
C ALA A 41 19.58 -6.49 1.60
N SER A 42 19.90 -5.23 1.29
CA SER A 42 18.97 -4.10 1.34
C SER A 42 17.82 -4.28 0.36
N PHE A 43 18.13 -4.64 -0.90
CA PHE A 43 17.12 -4.94 -1.92
C PHE A 43 16.18 -6.08 -1.48
N ARG A 44 16.74 -7.20 -1.00
CA ARG A 44 15.94 -8.34 -0.49
C ARG A 44 15.07 -7.93 0.70
N SER A 45 15.56 -7.04 1.57
CA SER A 45 14.79 -6.52 2.69
C SER A 45 13.58 -5.71 2.24
N VAL A 46 13.79 -4.76 1.31
CA VAL A 46 12.70 -3.94 0.74
C VAL A 46 11.68 -4.82 0.02
N MET A 47 12.14 -5.78 -0.78
CA MET A 47 11.26 -6.71 -1.50
C MET A 47 10.37 -7.53 -0.56
N ARG A 48 10.94 -8.06 0.53
CA ARG A 48 10.16 -8.77 1.56
C ARG A 48 9.14 -7.86 2.20
N LYS A 49 9.53 -6.64 2.58
CA LYS A 49 8.62 -5.65 3.17
C LYS A 49 7.44 -5.37 2.24
N GLN A 50 7.70 -5.13 0.95
CA GLN A 50 6.65 -4.87 -0.03
C GLN A 50 5.69 -6.05 -0.18
N LYS A 51 6.23 -7.28 -0.22
CA LYS A 51 5.41 -8.49 -0.28
C LYS A 51 4.46 -8.60 0.92
N TYR A 52 4.95 -8.33 2.13
CA TYR A 52 4.11 -8.35 3.33
C TYR A 52 3.06 -7.24 3.34
N LEU A 53 3.40 -6.03 2.88
CA LEU A 53 2.43 -4.93 2.76
C LEU A 53 1.27 -5.32 1.84
N ILE A 54 1.58 -5.83 0.64
CA ILE A 54 0.56 -6.29 -0.32
C ILE A 54 -0.31 -7.40 0.28
N GLN A 55 0.30 -8.38 0.97
CA GLN A 55 -0.45 -9.46 1.61
C GLN A 55 -1.39 -8.92 2.70
N ALA A 56 -0.91 -8.01 3.54
CA ALA A 56 -1.69 -7.42 4.62
C ALA A 56 -2.85 -6.56 4.10
N SER A 57 -2.62 -5.67 3.12
CA SER A 57 -3.68 -4.85 2.55
C SER A 57 -4.69 -5.66 1.74
N THR A 58 -4.25 -6.71 1.04
CA THR A 58 -5.17 -7.65 0.38
C THR A 58 -6.09 -8.33 1.39
N ALA A 59 -5.52 -8.83 2.50
CA ALA A 59 -6.31 -9.46 3.56
C ALA A 59 -7.31 -8.47 4.19
N SER A 60 -6.87 -7.23 4.44
CA SER A 60 -7.75 -6.17 4.97
C SER A 60 -8.89 -5.84 4.01
N LEU A 61 -8.61 -5.71 2.71
CA LEU A 61 -9.62 -5.41 1.68
C LEU A 61 -10.69 -6.51 1.61
N ILE A 62 -10.27 -7.78 1.61
CA ILE A 62 -11.19 -8.92 1.58
C ILE A 62 -12.05 -8.95 2.85
N SER A 63 -11.44 -8.71 4.01
CA SER A 63 -12.14 -8.71 5.29
C SER A 63 -13.18 -7.58 5.35
N ASN A 64 -12.80 -6.36 4.99
CA ASN A 64 -13.69 -5.19 4.99
C ASN A 64 -14.85 -5.36 4.00
N LYS A 65 -14.58 -5.91 2.81
CA LYS A 65 -15.63 -6.28 1.85
C LYS A 65 -16.62 -7.27 2.44
N LYS A 66 -16.14 -8.28 3.18
CA LYS A 66 -16.98 -9.28 3.86
C LYS A 66 -17.80 -8.66 5.00
N TYR A 67 -17.25 -7.76 5.79
CA TYR A 67 -18.00 -7.06 6.84
C TYR A 67 -19.09 -6.18 6.25
N LEU A 68 -18.78 -5.39 5.22
CA LEU A 68 -19.75 -4.56 4.51
C LEU A 68 -20.88 -5.41 3.93
N GLY A 69 -20.56 -6.52 3.24
CA GLY A 69 -21.57 -7.41 2.68
C GLY A 69 -22.47 -8.05 3.75
N ARG A 70 -21.92 -8.47 4.89
CA ARG A 70 -22.73 -9.00 6.01
C ARG A 70 -23.65 -7.94 6.59
N TRP A 71 -23.17 -6.71 6.76
CA TRP A 71 -23.99 -5.60 7.23
C TRP A 71 -25.14 -5.31 6.25
N GLN A 72 -24.86 -5.28 4.94
CA GLN A 72 -25.89 -5.10 3.91
C GLN A 72 -26.97 -6.19 3.98
N GLN A 73 -26.58 -7.45 4.17
CA GLN A 73 -27.52 -8.56 4.34
C GLN A 73 -28.39 -8.41 5.60
N LEU A 74 -27.79 -8.03 6.73
CA LEU A 74 -28.52 -7.78 7.99
C LEU A 74 -29.54 -6.63 7.85
N MET A 75 -29.18 -5.57 7.13
CA MET A 75 -30.03 -4.40 6.96
C MET A 75 -31.14 -4.62 5.93
N GLN A 76 -30.93 -5.45 4.89
CA GLN A 76 -31.99 -5.83 3.95
C GLN A 76 -33.16 -6.53 4.66
N GLY A 77 -32.88 -7.40 5.63
CA GLY A 77 -33.93 -8.08 6.43
C GLY A 77 -34.64 -7.17 7.44
N ARG A 78 -34.05 -6.01 7.79
CA ARG A 78 -34.60 -5.03 8.75
C ARG A 78 -35.07 -3.73 8.07
N GLY A 79 -35.27 -3.74 6.75
CA GLY A 79 -35.49 -2.55 5.91
C GLY A 79 -36.68 -1.64 6.28
N GLU A 80 -36.95 -0.63 5.44
CA GLU A 80 -37.96 0.44 5.65
C GLU A 80 -39.33 -0.05 6.12
N HIS A 81 -39.74 -1.25 5.68
CA HIS A 81 -40.98 -1.89 6.12
C HIS A 81 -41.04 -2.10 7.65
N SER A 82 -39.91 -2.36 8.32
CA SER A 82 -39.87 -2.47 9.78
C SER A 82 -40.05 -1.12 10.48
N ALA A 83 -39.47 -0.05 9.94
CA ALA A 83 -39.57 1.29 10.51
C ALA A 83 -41.00 1.85 10.40
N GLN A 84 -41.64 1.63 9.26
CA GLN A 84 -43.04 2.01 9.05
C GLN A 84 -43.98 1.20 9.95
N LEU A 85 -43.70 -0.09 10.16
CA LEU A 85 -44.48 -0.93 11.05
C LEU A 85 -44.35 -0.50 12.51
N LEU A 86 -43.12 -0.24 12.98
CA LEU A 86 -42.86 0.25 14.34
C LEU A 86 -43.56 1.59 14.60
N GLN A 87 -43.52 2.51 13.64
CA GLN A 87 -44.23 3.78 13.75
C GLN A 87 -45.75 3.59 13.83
N LYS A 88 -46.33 2.70 13.03
CA LYS A 88 -47.77 2.39 13.07
C LYS A 88 -48.17 1.78 14.42
N GLN A 89 -47.40 0.80 14.91
CA GLN A 89 -47.64 0.16 16.21
C GLN A 89 -47.58 1.16 17.36
N TRP A 90 -46.64 2.10 17.32
CA TRP A 90 -46.58 3.19 18.31
C TRP A 90 -47.78 4.13 18.20
N GLN A 91 -48.21 4.50 16.98
CA GLN A 91 -49.36 5.39 16.76
C GLN A 91 -50.69 4.81 17.27
N VAL A 92 -50.88 3.48 17.17
CA VAL A 92 -52.08 2.81 17.68
C VAL A 92 -51.97 2.40 19.16
N GLY A 93 -50.82 2.64 19.79
CA GLY A 93 -50.57 2.34 21.21
C GLY A 93 -50.14 0.89 21.50
N ASP A 94 -49.98 0.05 20.48
CA ASP A 94 -49.50 -1.34 20.62
C ASP A 94 -48.02 -1.41 21.02
N LEU A 95 -47.25 -0.34 20.78
CA LEU A 95 -45.85 -0.21 21.18
C LEU A 95 -45.69 0.99 22.12
N ASN A 96 -45.04 0.78 23.27
CA ASN A 96 -44.76 1.88 24.18
C ASN A 96 -43.69 2.84 23.59
N THR A 97 -43.72 4.10 24.03
CA THR A 97 -42.80 5.12 23.52
C THR A 97 -41.32 4.79 23.75
N SER A 98 -40.98 4.16 24.88
CA SER A 98 -39.60 3.80 25.20
C SER A 98 -39.02 2.76 24.24
N ASP A 99 -39.79 1.71 23.93
CA ASP A 99 -39.41 0.64 23.00
C ASP A 99 -39.30 1.18 21.57
N TYR A 100 -40.21 2.10 21.19
CA TYR A 100 -40.13 2.79 19.91
C TYR A 100 -38.84 3.61 19.77
N LEU A 101 -38.51 4.44 20.78
CA LEU A 101 -37.29 5.25 20.79
C LEU A 101 -36.04 4.38 20.79
N LEU A 102 -36.04 3.27 21.53
CA LEU A 102 -34.93 2.31 21.56
C LEU A 102 -34.71 1.69 20.17
N ALA A 103 -35.79 1.24 19.50
CA ALA A 103 -35.69 0.67 18.15
C ALA A 103 -35.18 1.70 17.13
N LEU A 104 -35.60 2.97 17.27
CA LEU A 104 -35.11 4.06 16.43
C LEU A 104 -33.61 4.32 16.65
N GLN A 105 -33.16 4.33 17.91
CA GLN A 105 -31.74 4.48 18.24
C GLN A 105 -30.90 3.33 17.67
N GLN A 106 -31.30 2.08 17.89
CA GLN A 106 -30.59 0.90 17.35
C GLN A 106 -30.49 0.94 15.83
N ARG A 107 -31.52 1.46 15.14
CA ARG A 107 -31.49 1.68 13.69
C ARG A 107 -30.48 2.75 13.30
N ALA A 108 -30.47 3.88 13.99
CA ALA A 108 -29.51 4.95 13.72
C ALA A 108 -28.06 4.47 13.92
N GLU A 109 -27.80 3.72 14.99
CA GLU A 109 -26.51 3.07 15.24
C GLU A 109 -26.14 2.08 14.13
N GLY A 110 -27.10 1.27 13.68
CA GLY A 110 -26.91 0.35 12.56
C GLY A 110 -26.57 1.06 11.24
N LEU A 111 -27.21 2.19 10.95
CA LEU A 111 -26.91 3.00 9.77
C LEU A 111 -25.52 3.65 9.87
N TYR A 112 -25.16 4.18 11.04
CA TYR A 112 -23.84 4.73 11.30
C TYR A 112 -22.74 3.69 11.11
N ALA A 113 -22.93 2.49 11.66
CA ALA A 113 -22.00 1.37 11.46
C ALA A 113 -21.85 1.00 9.97
N GLY A 114 -22.90 1.15 9.17
CA GLY A 114 -22.84 0.95 7.72
C GLY A 114 -21.95 1.95 7.00
N ILE A 115 -22.10 3.24 7.34
CA ILE A 115 -21.26 4.32 6.81
C ILE A 115 -19.80 4.05 7.14
N GLU A 116 -19.51 3.70 8.40
CA GLU A 116 -18.16 3.37 8.86
C GLU A 116 -17.57 2.17 8.09
N LEU A 117 -18.35 1.08 7.92
CA LEU A 117 -17.90 -0.08 7.15
C LEU A 117 -17.64 0.24 5.68
N GLN A 118 -18.46 1.11 5.08
CA GLN A 118 -18.24 1.56 3.70
C GLN A 118 -16.97 2.40 3.58
N ALA A 119 -16.72 3.31 4.54
CA ALA A 119 -15.51 4.11 4.60
C ALA A 119 -14.26 3.22 4.76
N GLN A 120 -14.29 2.27 5.70
CA GLN A 120 -13.18 1.33 5.93
C GLN A 120 -12.91 0.44 4.71
N PHE A 121 -13.95 0.00 4.00
CA PHE A 121 -13.78 -0.71 2.73
C PHE A 121 -13.07 0.16 1.69
N LYS A 122 -13.51 1.41 1.50
CA LYS A 122 -12.90 2.34 0.55
C LYS A 122 -11.44 2.68 0.89
N ILE A 123 -11.14 2.91 2.17
CA ILE A 123 -9.76 3.11 2.64
C ILE A 123 -8.91 1.88 2.34
N SER A 124 -9.42 0.67 2.60
CA SER A 124 -8.66 -0.56 2.29
C SER A 124 -8.46 -0.80 0.80
N GLU A 125 -9.39 -0.34 -0.05
CA GLU A 125 -9.29 -0.41 -1.51
C GLU A 125 -8.19 0.53 -2.01
N VAL A 126 -8.16 1.77 -1.53
CA VAL A 126 -7.09 2.74 -1.85
C VAL A 126 -5.74 2.24 -1.34
N GLN A 127 -5.65 1.77 -0.09
CA GLN A 127 -4.40 1.28 0.49
C GLN A 127 -3.84 0.10 -0.31
N TRP A 128 -4.70 -0.85 -0.70
CA TRP A 128 -4.30 -1.97 -1.52
C TRP A 128 -3.75 -1.51 -2.88
N LEU A 129 -4.42 -0.57 -3.54
CA LEU A 129 -3.94 0.01 -4.81
C LEU A 129 -2.57 0.68 -4.67
N LEU A 130 -2.33 1.40 -3.57
CA LEU A 130 -1.02 1.99 -3.27
C LEU A 130 0.06 0.91 -3.09
N ASP A 131 -0.25 -0.16 -2.36
CA ASP A 131 0.72 -1.24 -2.09
C ASP A 131 1.04 -2.07 -3.35
N VAL A 132 0.11 -2.21 -4.29
CA VAL A 132 0.39 -2.88 -5.58
C VAL A 132 0.96 -1.92 -6.65
N GLY A 133 1.19 -0.66 -6.30
CA GLY A 133 1.78 0.35 -7.19
C GLY A 133 0.81 0.94 -8.24
N GLN A 134 -0.50 0.77 -8.07
CA GLN A 134 -1.55 1.29 -8.96
C GLN A 134 -1.94 2.74 -8.60
N LEU A 135 -0.94 3.64 -8.55
CA LEU A 135 -1.11 5.03 -8.08
C LEU A 135 -2.15 5.81 -8.89
N ASN A 136 -2.19 5.63 -10.22
CA ASN A 136 -3.14 6.31 -11.10
C ASN A 136 -4.61 5.92 -10.83
N VAL A 137 -4.83 4.69 -10.36
CA VAL A 137 -6.18 4.21 -10.01
C VAL A 137 -6.53 4.72 -8.61
N ALA A 138 -5.59 4.68 -7.67
CA ALA A 138 -5.77 5.17 -6.31
C ALA A 138 -6.13 6.67 -6.27
N THR A 139 -5.43 7.51 -7.04
CA THR A 139 -5.70 8.96 -7.08
C THR A 139 -7.08 9.28 -7.66
N LYS A 140 -7.57 8.49 -8.62
CA LYS A 140 -8.93 8.65 -9.16
C LYS A 140 -10.03 8.29 -8.16
N LEU A 141 -9.77 7.42 -7.19
CA LEU A 141 -10.75 7.05 -6.16
C LEU A 141 -10.85 8.06 -5.01
N LEU A 142 -9.88 8.98 -4.90
CA LEU A 142 -9.82 10.00 -3.85
C LEU A 142 -10.45 11.34 -4.28
N ASN A 143 -10.64 11.55 -5.58
CA ASN A 143 -11.26 12.74 -6.19
C ASN A 143 -12.75 12.51 -6.45
#